data_AF-A0A7W5FD16-F1
#
_entry.id   AF-A0A7W5FD16-F1
#
_cell.length_a   1.000
_cell.length_b   1.000
_cell.length_c   1.000
_cell.angle_alpha   90.00
_cell.angle_beta   90.00
_cell.angle_gamma   90.00
#
_symmetry.space_group_name_H-M   'P 1'
#
loop_
_entity.id
_entity.type
_entity.pdbx_description
1 polymer ?
#
loop_
_entity_poly.entity_id
_entity_poly.type
_entity_poly.pdbx_seq_one_letter_code
_entity_poly.pdbx_strand_id
1 'polypeptide(L)'
;MLQYETLPPSLAGMLRSFRSCFTAPSFRTFSALLAGMIAQPGRHTVCGMLTAAGLAGVWHHAKAHWFLSRARWNTDEVGLALFRLVVTHLIPADAPIVIAVDDTLLRRSGRKVALTGWHYDGAAGPRSSRPPRRRPPTALAAAGEPGPSAAARTGTR
;
A
#
# COMPACT_ATOMS: atom_id res chain seq x y z
N MET A 1 -18.23 16.49 -4.08
CA MET A 1 -17.62 15.44 -3.22
C MET A 1 -18.23 14.11 -3.62
N LEU A 2 -17.44 13.09 -3.97
CA LEU A 2 -18.00 11.75 -4.18
C LEU A 2 -18.46 11.16 -2.84
N GLN A 3 -19.77 11.25 -2.61
CA GLN A 3 -20.45 10.49 -1.57
C GLN A 3 -20.91 9.15 -2.17
N TYR A 4 -21.10 8.12 -1.33
CA TYR A 4 -21.56 6.82 -1.83
C TYR A 4 -22.90 6.96 -2.58
N GLU A 5 -23.78 7.89 -2.15
CA GLU A 5 -25.05 8.16 -2.83
C GLU A 5 -24.90 8.79 -4.23
N THR A 6 -23.74 9.38 -4.54
CA THR A 6 -23.48 10.06 -5.82
C THR A 6 -22.74 9.18 -6.84
N LEU A 7 -22.41 7.93 -6.48
CA LEU A 7 -21.75 7.00 -7.40
C LEU A 7 -22.75 6.42 -8.40
N PRO A 8 -22.32 6.10 -9.64
CA PRO A 8 -23.17 5.37 -10.59
C PRO A 8 -23.73 4.09 -9.95
N PRO A 9 -25.01 3.74 -10.17
CA PRO A 9 -25.65 2.60 -9.52
C PRO A 9 -24.90 1.27 -9.69
N SER A 10 -24.30 1.05 -10.87
CA SER A 10 -23.46 -0.13 -11.16
C SER A 10 -22.24 -0.20 -10.24
N LEU A 11 -21.51 0.91 -10.09
CA LEU A 11 -20.36 1.01 -9.19
C LEU A 11 -20.77 0.87 -7.72
N ALA A 12 -21.88 1.50 -7.32
CA ALA A 12 -22.41 1.39 -5.96
C ALA A 12 -22.84 -0.05 -5.63
N GLY A 13 -23.43 -0.77 -6.59
CA GLY A 13 -23.78 -2.19 -6.50
C GLY A 13 -22.54 -3.06 -6.36
N MET A 14 -21.53 -2.87 -7.21
CA MET A 14 -20.25 -3.59 -7.13
C MET A 14 -19.56 -3.36 -5.78
N LEU A 15 -19.52 -2.13 -5.28
CA LEU A 15 -18.95 -1.79 -3.98
C LEU A 15 -19.66 -2.51 -2.83
N ARG A 16 -20.98 -2.74 -2.94
CA ARG A 16 -21.77 -3.39 -1.88
C ARG A 16 -21.31 -4.83 -1.60
N SER A 17 -20.78 -5.53 -2.60
CA SER A 17 -20.21 -6.87 -2.46
C SER A 17 -19.02 -6.92 -1.51
N PHE A 18 -18.37 -5.78 -1.25
CA PHE A 18 -17.25 -5.69 -0.31
C PHE A 18 -17.67 -5.28 1.10
N ARG A 19 -18.95 -5.02 1.37
CA ARG A 19 -19.41 -4.48 2.67
C ARG A 19 -18.98 -5.35 3.84
N SER A 20 -19.02 -6.67 3.70
CA SER A 20 -18.65 -7.60 4.77
C SER A 20 -17.16 -7.58 5.13
N CYS A 21 -16.29 -7.10 4.23
CA CYS A 21 -14.83 -7.03 4.45
C CYS A 21 -14.42 -5.82 5.32
N PHE A 22 -15.36 -4.92 5.63
CA PHE A 22 -15.07 -3.64 6.24
C PHE A 22 -16.07 -3.29 7.35
N THR A 23 -15.60 -2.54 8.35
CA THR A 23 -16.50 -1.77 9.22
C THR A 23 -17.16 -0.63 8.43
N ALA A 24 -18.28 -0.09 8.91
CA ALA A 24 -18.95 1.05 8.27
C ALA A 24 -18.02 2.24 7.91
N PRO A 25 -17.14 2.74 8.81
CA PRO A 25 -16.24 3.86 8.47
C PRO A 25 -15.12 3.47 7.50
N SER A 26 -14.58 2.24 7.59
CA SER A 26 -13.56 1.78 6.64
C SER A 26 -14.15 1.52 5.26
N PHE A 27 -15.39 1.03 5.17
CA PHE A 27 -16.11 0.84 3.92
C PHE A 27 -16.35 2.16 3.17
N ARG A 28 -16.73 3.22 3.89
CA ARG A 28 -16.86 4.57 3.30
C ARG A 28 -15.53 5.07 2.73
N THR A 29 -14.42 4.81 3.43
CA THR A 29 -13.09 5.23 2.98
C THR A 29 -12.63 4.40 1.78
N PHE A 30 -12.84 3.08 1.80
CA PHE A 30 -12.61 2.18 0.68
C PHE A 30 -13.38 2.62 -0.56
N SER A 31 -14.68 2.87 -0.44
CA SER A 31 -15.56 3.28 -1.54
C SER A 31 -15.06 4.57 -2.21
N ALA A 32 -14.70 5.57 -1.41
CA ALA A 32 -14.16 6.84 -1.91
C ALA A 32 -12.80 6.67 -2.59
N LEU A 33 -11.89 5.88 -2.01
CA LEU A 33 -10.58 5.62 -2.60
C LEU A 33 -10.67 4.80 -3.87
N LEU A 34 -11.55 3.80 -3.95
CA LEU A 34 -11.75 2.99 -5.16
C LEU A 34 -12.36 3.83 -6.27
N ALA A 35 -13.39 4.63 -5.98
CA ALA A 35 -13.96 5.55 -6.97
C ALA A 35 -12.91 6.56 -7.47
N GLY A 36 -12.11 7.12 -6.55
CA GLY A 36 -10.99 8.00 -6.90
C GLY A 36 -9.89 7.29 -7.69
N MET A 37 -9.63 6.01 -7.44
CA MET A 37 -8.67 5.21 -8.19
C MET A 37 -9.14 5.01 -9.64
N ILE A 38 -10.41 4.62 -9.82
CA ILE A 38 -11.00 4.42 -11.15
C ILE A 38 -11.01 5.72 -11.96
N ALA A 39 -11.31 6.85 -11.30
CA ALA A 39 -11.39 8.15 -11.95
C ALA A 39 -10.04 8.85 -12.16
N GLN A 40 -8.93 8.34 -11.60
CA GLN A 40 -7.61 8.99 -11.67
C GLN A 40 -6.84 8.50 -12.91
N PRO A 41 -6.67 9.32 -13.98
CA PRO A 41 -5.94 8.90 -15.18
C PRO A 41 -4.41 8.83 -15.00
N GLY A 42 -3.88 9.48 -13.96
CA GLY A 42 -2.46 9.58 -13.69
C GLY A 42 -1.96 8.53 -12.70
N ARG A 43 -1.01 8.94 -11.84
CA ARG A 43 -0.47 8.04 -10.81
C ARG A 43 -1.51 7.88 -9.70
N HIS A 44 -1.85 6.63 -9.37
CA HIS A 44 -2.80 6.26 -8.30
C HIS A 44 -2.23 6.50 -6.89
N THR A 45 -1.75 7.71 -6.63
CA THR A 45 -1.30 8.16 -5.31
C THR A 45 -2.52 8.47 -4.44
N VAL A 46 -2.35 8.42 -3.11
CA VAL A 46 -3.43 8.75 -2.17
C VAL A 46 -4.01 10.14 -2.47
N CYS A 47 -3.17 11.15 -2.63
CA CYS A 47 -3.64 12.50 -2.96
C CYS A 47 -4.33 12.54 -4.33
N GLY A 48 -3.78 11.88 -5.34
CA GLY A 48 -4.40 11.80 -6.67
C GLY A 48 -5.79 11.15 -6.64
N MET A 49 -5.95 10.06 -5.90
CA MET A 49 -7.26 9.41 -5.72
C MET A 49 -8.24 10.34 -4.99
N LEU A 50 -7.80 11.04 -3.95
CA LEU A 50 -8.65 12.00 -3.24
C LEU A 50 -9.05 13.19 -4.12
N THR A 51 -8.15 13.70 -4.96
CA THR A 51 -8.47 14.75 -5.94
C THR A 51 -9.49 14.27 -6.97
N ALA A 52 -9.27 13.09 -7.58
CA ALA A 52 -10.19 12.50 -8.55
C ALA A 52 -11.56 12.20 -7.94
N ALA A 53 -11.60 11.86 -6.64
CA ALA A 53 -12.85 11.70 -5.90
C ALA A 53 -13.53 13.02 -5.47
N GLY A 54 -12.96 14.17 -5.80
CA GLY A 54 -13.47 15.48 -5.34
C GLY A 54 -13.45 15.62 -3.81
N LEU A 55 -12.45 15.02 -3.16
CA LEU A 55 -12.24 15.01 -1.71
C LEU A 55 -10.91 15.68 -1.29
N ALA A 56 -10.12 16.18 -2.23
CA ALA A 56 -8.97 17.02 -1.92
C ALA A 56 -9.41 18.26 -1.14
N GLY A 57 -8.68 18.60 -0.06
CA GLY A 57 -9.05 19.70 0.85
C GLY A 57 -10.23 19.42 1.78
N VAL A 58 -11.06 18.42 1.46
CA VAL A 58 -12.19 17.97 2.31
C VAL A 58 -11.75 16.90 3.29
N TRP A 59 -11.02 15.91 2.79
CA TRP A 59 -10.44 14.85 3.62
C TRP A 59 -8.96 15.10 3.79
N HIS A 60 -8.52 15.07 5.04
CA HIS A 60 -7.10 15.00 5.34
C HIS A 60 -6.54 13.67 4.82
N HIS A 61 -5.45 13.71 4.04
CA HIS A 61 -4.83 12.52 3.45
C HIS A 61 -4.45 11.45 4.50
N ALA A 62 -4.19 11.88 5.75
CA ALA A 62 -3.95 10.98 6.88
C ALA A 62 -5.06 9.95 7.09
N LYS A 63 -6.32 10.29 6.75
CA LYS A 63 -7.45 9.35 6.81
C LYS A 63 -7.24 8.15 5.88
N ALA A 64 -6.81 8.40 4.65
CA ALA A 64 -6.51 7.34 3.69
C ALA A 64 -5.28 6.52 4.10
N HIS A 65 -4.24 7.18 4.63
CA HIS A 65 -3.08 6.46 5.17
C HIS A 65 -3.44 5.60 6.38
N TRP A 66 -4.30 6.09 7.27
CA TRP A 66 -4.81 5.31 8.40
C TRP A 66 -5.61 4.09 7.90
N PHE A 67 -6.48 4.29 6.91
CA PHE A 67 -7.21 3.19 6.28
C PHE A 67 -6.28 2.09 5.74
N LEU A 68 -5.24 2.47 5.00
CA LEU A 68 -4.31 1.51 4.39
C LEU A 68 -3.34 0.85 5.39
N SER A 69 -3.13 1.42 6.57
CA SER A 69 -2.10 0.94 7.51
C SER A 69 -2.62 0.42 8.84
N ARG A 70 -3.82 0.81 9.25
CA ARG A 70 -4.34 0.58 10.61
C ARG A 70 -5.82 0.22 10.69
N ALA A 71 -6.62 0.49 9.67
CA ALA A 71 -8.03 0.11 9.72
C ALA A 71 -8.18 -1.42 9.79
N ARG A 72 -9.27 -1.88 10.41
CA ARG A 72 -9.61 -3.30 10.50
C ARG A 72 -10.23 -3.77 9.18
N TRP A 73 -9.45 -4.49 8.39
CA TRP A 73 -9.85 -5.24 7.20
C TRP A 73 -8.72 -6.21 6.82
N ASN A 74 -9.02 -7.24 6.03
CA ASN A 74 -8.06 -8.24 5.58
C ASN A 74 -8.00 -8.25 4.04
N THR A 75 -6.79 -8.26 3.48
CA THR A 75 -6.56 -8.34 2.02
C THR A 75 -7.15 -9.60 1.41
N ASP A 76 -7.06 -10.75 2.10
CA ASP A 76 -7.56 -12.04 1.59
C ASP A 76 -9.09 -12.03 1.51
N GLU A 77 -9.77 -11.44 2.49
CA GLU A 77 -11.23 -11.28 2.47
C GLU A 77 -11.69 -10.41 1.30
N VAL A 78 -10.97 -9.31 1.04
CA VAL A 78 -11.25 -8.43 -0.09
C VAL A 78 -10.96 -9.15 -1.42
N GLY A 79 -9.86 -9.90 -1.50
CA GLY A 79 -9.49 -10.69 -2.67
C GLY A 79 -10.53 -11.76 -2.98
N LEU A 80 -11.00 -12.48 -1.97
CA LEU A 80 -12.04 -13.50 -2.13
C LEU A 80 -13.39 -12.88 -2.53
N ALA A 81 -13.74 -11.71 -1.99
CA ALA A 81 -14.95 -10.98 -2.40
C ALA A 81 -14.86 -10.54 -3.87
N LEU A 82 -13.70 -10.03 -4.31
CA LEU A 82 -13.45 -9.69 -5.71
C LEU A 82 -13.52 -10.93 -6.61
N PHE A 83 -12.88 -12.03 -6.21
CA PHE A 83 -12.90 -13.29 -6.95
C PHE A 83 -14.35 -13.78 -7.15
N ARG A 84 -15.16 -13.80 -6.09
CA ARG A 84 -16.58 -14.16 -6.17
C ARG A 84 -17.35 -13.26 -7.13
N LEU A 85 -17.07 -11.95 -7.11
CA LEU A 85 -17.71 -11.00 -8.02
C LEU A 85 -17.36 -11.30 -9.49
N VAL A 86 -16.08 -11.57 -9.77
CA VAL A 86 -15.60 -11.98 -11.10
C VAL A 86 -16.27 -13.27 -11.55
N VAL A 87 -16.26 -14.32 -10.72
CA VAL A 87 -16.88 -15.61 -11.05
C VAL A 87 -18.38 -15.44 -11.32
N THR A 88 -19.09 -14.72 -10.46
CA THR A 88 -20.55 -14.55 -10.56
C THR A 88 -20.97 -13.82 -11.84
N HIS A 89 -20.17 -12.86 -12.31
CA HIS A 89 -20.57 -11.99 -13.42
C HIS A 89 -19.90 -12.29 -14.74
N LEU A 90 -18.72 -12.93 -14.75
CA LEU A 90 -17.91 -13.12 -15.95
C LEU A 90 -17.75 -14.58 -16.36
N ILE A 91 -18.16 -15.53 -15.52
CA ILE A 91 -18.04 -16.97 -15.80
C ILE A 91 -19.45 -17.58 -15.83
N PRO A 92 -19.83 -18.32 -16.90
CA PRO A 92 -21.09 -19.06 -16.94
C PRO A 92 -21.20 -20.07 -15.79
N ALA A 93 -22.40 -20.30 -15.27
CA ALA A 93 -22.63 -21.12 -14.06
C ALA A 93 -22.02 -22.54 -14.14
N ASP A 94 -22.04 -23.15 -15.32
CA ASP A 94 -21.56 -24.52 -15.54
C ASP A 94 -20.17 -24.57 -16.20
N ALA A 95 -19.51 -23.42 -16.36
CA ALA A 95 -18.18 -23.37 -16.93
C ALA A 95 -17.11 -23.67 -15.85
N PRO A 96 -16.05 -24.41 -16.18
CA PRO A 96 -14.94 -24.62 -15.27
C PRO A 96 -14.23 -23.30 -14.97
N ILE A 97 -13.82 -23.10 -13.71
CA ILE A 97 -12.97 -21.98 -13.33
C ILE A 97 -11.51 -22.37 -13.62
N VAL A 98 -10.92 -21.77 -14.65
CA VAL A 98 -9.51 -21.95 -14.97
C VAL A 98 -8.68 -20.92 -14.20
N ILE A 99 -7.78 -21.39 -13.33
CA ILE A 99 -6.91 -20.53 -12.52
C ILE A 99 -5.51 -20.53 -13.13
N ALA A 100 -5.08 -19.38 -13.64
CA ALA A 100 -3.69 -19.15 -14.00
C ALA A 100 -2.92 -18.67 -12.76
N VAL A 101 -1.79 -19.29 -12.49
CA VAL A 101 -0.89 -18.93 -11.37
C VAL A 101 0.42 -18.44 -11.97
N ASP A 102 0.81 -17.22 -11.62
CA ASP A 102 2.04 -16.59 -12.05
C ASP A 102 2.63 -15.76 -10.89
N ASP A 103 3.95 -15.63 -10.86
CA ASP A 103 4.66 -14.85 -9.85
C ASP A 103 4.82 -13.40 -10.32
N THR A 104 4.14 -12.46 -9.66
CA THR A 104 4.27 -11.03 -9.99
C THR A 104 5.40 -10.37 -9.21
N LEU A 105 6.46 -9.94 -9.90
CA LEU A 105 7.55 -9.16 -9.31
C LEU A 105 7.18 -7.69 -9.13
N LEU A 106 7.19 -7.22 -7.88
CA LEU A 106 6.95 -5.82 -7.55
C LEU A 106 8.27 -5.06 -7.45
N ARG A 107 8.46 -4.04 -8.29
CA ARG A 107 9.63 -3.13 -8.25
C ARG A 107 9.52 -2.12 -7.11
N ARG A 108 9.52 -2.61 -5.87
CA ARG A 108 9.55 -1.80 -4.64
C ARG A 108 10.60 -2.35 -3.68
N SER A 109 11.32 -1.44 -3.03
CA SER A 109 12.35 -1.76 -2.04
C SER A 109 12.18 -0.89 -0.81
N GLY A 110 12.47 -1.42 0.37
CA GLY A 110 12.50 -0.65 1.60
C GLY A 110 12.35 -1.52 2.84
N ARG A 111 12.66 -0.96 4.02
CA ARG A 111 12.63 -1.68 5.31
C ARG A 111 11.29 -2.31 5.67
N LYS A 112 10.19 -1.85 5.07
CA LYS A 112 8.81 -2.32 5.32
C LYS A 112 8.23 -3.12 4.16
N VAL A 113 9.01 -3.39 3.11
CA VAL A 113 8.58 -4.21 1.98
C VAL A 113 8.99 -5.65 2.29
N ALA A 114 8.02 -6.53 2.50
CA ALA A 114 8.30 -7.96 2.71
C ALA A 114 8.90 -8.58 1.46
N LEU A 115 9.69 -9.65 1.62
CA LEU A 115 10.30 -10.42 0.52
C LEU A 115 11.11 -9.58 -0.48
N THR A 116 11.60 -8.42 -0.02
CA THR A 116 12.54 -7.60 -0.78
C THR A 116 13.86 -8.36 -0.95
N GLY A 117 14.24 -8.59 -2.19
CA GLY A 117 15.42 -9.35 -2.55
C GLY A 117 15.73 -9.21 -4.04
N TRP A 118 16.77 -9.92 -4.48
CA TRP A 118 17.05 -10.08 -5.89
C TRP A 118 16.21 -11.23 -6.41
N HIS A 119 15.28 -10.91 -7.30
CA HIS A 119 14.45 -11.89 -7.99
C HIS A 119 14.84 -11.88 -9.45
N TYR A 120 15.05 -13.06 -10.03
CA TYR A 120 15.29 -13.17 -11.46
C TYR A 120 13.99 -12.84 -12.19
N ASP A 121 14.03 -11.80 -13.02
CA ASP A 121 12.91 -11.39 -13.86
C ASP A 121 13.20 -11.84 -15.29
N GLY A 122 12.59 -12.94 -15.72
CA GLY A 122 12.77 -13.48 -17.07
C GLY A 122 12.14 -12.61 -18.17
N ALA A 123 11.22 -11.71 -17.81
CA ALA A 123 10.60 -10.75 -18.73
C ALA A 123 11.40 -9.44 -18.83
N ALA A 124 12.43 -9.27 -18.00
CA ALA A 124 13.26 -8.08 -18.00
C ALA A 124 14.22 -8.07 -19.20
N GLY A 125 14.00 -7.13 -20.13
CA GLY A 125 14.97 -6.84 -21.18
C GLY A 125 16.33 -6.35 -20.64
N PRO A 126 17.39 -6.32 -21.46
CA PRO A 126 18.80 -6.14 -21.05
C PRO A 126 19.15 -4.82 -20.32
N ARG A 127 18.18 -3.92 -20.08
CA ARG A 127 18.36 -2.61 -19.43
C ARG A 127 17.68 -2.48 -18.06
N SER A 128 17.10 -3.55 -17.50
CA SER A 128 16.29 -3.45 -16.27
C SER A 128 17.08 -3.55 -14.95
N SER A 129 18.35 -3.93 -14.99
CA SER A 129 19.21 -4.20 -13.82
C SER A 129 19.75 -2.95 -13.12
N ARG A 130 18.98 -1.86 -13.06
CA ARG A 130 19.39 -0.69 -12.27
C ARG A 130 19.07 -0.95 -10.79
N PRO A 131 20.08 -1.14 -9.92
CA PRO A 131 19.83 -1.43 -8.51
C PRO A 131 19.10 -0.25 -7.83
N PRO A 132 18.24 -0.52 -6.83
CA PRO A 132 17.66 0.54 -6.01
C PRO A 132 18.78 1.31 -5.32
N ARG A 133 18.78 2.65 -5.45
CA ARG A 133 19.72 3.52 -4.72
C ARG A 133 19.51 3.34 -3.22
N ARG A 134 20.38 2.58 -2.55
CA ARG A 134 20.48 2.62 -1.09
C ARG A 134 20.99 4.01 -0.71
N ARG A 135 20.22 4.77 0.08
CA ARG A 135 20.83 5.83 0.90
C ARG A 135 21.75 5.12 1.89
N PRO A 136 23.03 5.53 2.02
CA PRO A 136 23.88 4.97 3.06
C PRO A 136 23.20 5.21 4.42
N PRO A 137 23.32 4.29 5.39
CA PRO A 137 22.93 4.59 6.76
C PRO A 137 23.69 5.84 7.19
N THR A 138 22.96 6.83 7.70
CA THR A 138 23.57 7.97 8.40
C THR A 138 24.55 7.38 9.41
N ALA A 139 25.83 7.69 9.28
CA ALA A 139 26.84 7.24 10.22
C ALA A 139 26.35 7.58 11.63
N LEU A 140 26.10 6.55 12.43
CA LEU A 140 25.97 6.72 13.87
C LEU A 140 27.34 7.24 14.30
N ALA A 141 27.42 8.54 14.58
CA ALA A 141 28.62 9.15 15.13
C ALA A 141 29.02 8.32 16.35
N ALA A 142 30.19 7.69 16.29
CA ALA A 142 30.78 7.03 17.42
C ALA A 142 30.92 8.09 18.53
N ALA A 143 30.06 8.00 19.54
CA ALA A 143 30.28 8.70 20.79
C ALA A 143 31.60 8.16 21.35
N GLY A 144 32.62 9.02 21.40
CA GLY A 144 33.89 8.70 22.01
C GLY A 144 33.68 8.35 23.48
N GLU A 145 34.14 7.17 23.87
CA GLU A 145 34.33 6.77 25.26
C GLU A 145 35.25 7.79 25.96
N PRO A 146 34.86 8.40 27.09
CA PRO A 146 35.76 9.27 27.85
C PRO A 146 36.80 8.42 28.58
N GLY A 147 38.08 8.68 28.28
CA GLY A 147 39.22 7.99 28.90
C GLY A 147 39.34 8.24 30.42
N PRO A 148 40.02 7.34 31.15
CA PRO A 148 40.16 7.46 32.60
C PRO A 148 41.14 8.57 32.98
N SER A 149 40.64 9.51 33.79
CA SER A 149 41.42 10.55 34.46
C SER A 149 42.18 9.96 35.65
N ALA A 150 43.51 9.92 35.56
CA ALA A 150 44.39 9.70 36.70
C ALA A 150 45.36 10.89 36.80
N ALA A 151 44.94 11.90 37.56
CA ALA A 151 45.76 13.05 37.89
C ALA A 151 46.94 12.62 38.79
N ALA A 152 48.12 13.11 38.39
CA ALA A 152 49.40 12.90 39.03
C ALA A 152 49.42 13.40 40.49
N ARG A 153 50.06 12.61 41.35
CA ARG A 153 50.55 13.02 42.67
C ARG A 153 51.84 13.81 42.48
N THR A 154 51.86 15.04 42.98
CA THR A 154 53.08 15.81 43.26
C THR A 154 52.86 16.58 44.56
N GLY A 155 53.74 16.38 45.55
CA GLY A 155 53.82 17.29 46.70
C GLY A 155 54.36 16.70 48.00
N THR A 156 55.70 16.70 48.15
CA THR A 156 56.51 16.89 49.40
C THR A 156 56.38 15.83 50.51
N ARG A 157 57.44 15.18 50.98
CA ARG A 157 58.69 15.73 51.55
C ARG A 157 59.81 14.69 51.52
#